data_AF-A0A258BF21-F1
#
_entry.id   AF-A0A258BF21-F1
#
_cell.length_a   1.000
_cell.length_b   1.000
_cell.length_c   1.000
_cell.angle_alpha   90.00
_cell.angle_beta   90.00
_cell.angle_gamma   90.00
#
_symmetry.space_group_name_H-M   'P 1'
#
loop_
_entity.id
_entity.type
_entity.pdbx_description
1 polymer ?
#
loop_
_entity_poly.entity_id
_entity_poly.type
_entity_poly.pdbx_seq_one_letter_code
_entity_poly.pdbx_strand_id
1 'polypeptide(L)'
;MVDVYGDDTLFPYEPWGMGWSWNNLPFYFGAPISALTVNGNAAALRVGPSPAEGTPVTAVWAPGDDVMRVRNDAVTGPPGSENLLSVLRWPGSDEVVLSGSLPADAAARNYFLSVPQPALTAAERLIRLLAARGVTVEGAAKVRSRHEALAGEEIARLAAPPLLQSVVYVSEDSDNLAAELLLRHIARAAGGEGAQAGLDAVHAMLDQTGISRAFRPITA
;
A
#
# COMPACT_ATOMS: atom_id res chain seq x y z
N MET A 1 19.07 19.82 13.63
CA MET A 1 18.04 18.81 13.34
C MET A 1 17.99 18.59 11.85
N VAL A 2 18.27 17.36 11.40
CA VAL A 2 18.18 16.96 9.99
C VAL A 2 17.03 15.98 9.87
N ASP A 3 16.00 16.37 9.12
CA ASP A 3 14.83 15.54 8.85
C ASP A 3 15.15 14.50 7.76
N VAL A 4 14.36 13.43 7.71
CA VAL A 4 14.40 12.43 6.64
C VAL A 4 13.13 12.58 5.81
N TYR A 5 13.28 12.84 4.52
CA TYR A 5 12.17 13.02 3.60
C TYR A 5 11.91 11.76 2.80
N GLY A 6 10.67 11.26 2.85
CA GLY A 6 10.13 10.35 1.86
C GLY A 6 9.76 11.16 0.63
N ASP A 7 10.50 10.96 -0.45
CA ASP A 7 10.37 11.74 -1.67
C ASP A 7 9.68 10.92 -2.76
N ASP A 8 8.43 11.26 -3.06
CA ASP A 8 7.63 10.54 -4.05
C ASP A 8 7.28 11.36 -5.29
N THR A 9 8.01 12.46 -5.52
CA THR A 9 7.70 13.41 -6.60
C THR A 9 7.85 12.81 -8.00
N LEU A 10 8.46 11.63 -8.18
CA LEU A 10 8.59 10.99 -9.50
C LEU A 10 7.22 10.79 -10.19
N PHE A 11 6.14 10.65 -9.42
CA PHE A 11 4.77 10.58 -9.92
C PHE A 11 3.93 11.75 -9.37
N PRO A 12 2.91 12.22 -10.11
CA PRO A 12 1.92 13.13 -9.55
C PRO A 12 1.14 12.44 -8.42
N TYR A 13 0.56 13.25 -7.53
CA TYR A 13 -0.25 12.76 -6.42
C TYR A 13 -1.62 12.25 -6.90
N GLU A 14 -1.64 10.98 -7.30
CA GLU A 14 -2.81 10.23 -7.76
C GLU A 14 -2.88 8.90 -7.01
N PRO A 15 -3.19 8.91 -5.70
CA PRO A 15 -2.97 7.76 -4.83
C PRO A 15 -3.94 6.61 -5.03
N TRP A 16 -5.01 6.77 -5.82
CA TRP A 16 -6.00 5.71 -6.02
C TRP A 16 -6.27 5.49 -7.51
N GLY A 17 -6.40 4.22 -7.89
CA GLY A 17 -6.81 3.85 -9.24
C GLY A 17 -8.25 4.30 -9.53
N MET A 18 -8.52 4.60 -10.80
CA MET A 18 -9.87 4.99 -11.23
C MET A 18 -10.87 3.85 -10.99
N GLY A 19 -12.01 4.17 -10.36
CA GLY A 19 -13.07 3.20 -10.08
C GLY A 19 -12.88 2.33 -8.83
N TRP A 20 -11.80 2.53 -8.06
CA TRP A 20 -11.60 1.80 -6.81
C TRP A 20 -12.68 2.16 -5.79
N SER A 21 -13.27 1.12 -5.18
CA SER A 21 -14.30 1.31 -4.15
C SER A 21 -13.67 1.60 -2.80
N TRP A 22 -14.26 2.53 -2.05
CA TRP A 22 -13.73 3.01 -0.77
C TRP A 22 -13.52 1.88 0.26
N ASN A 23 -14.35 0.83 0.21
CA ASN A 23 -14.30 -0.33 1.11
C ASN A 23 -13.13 -1.29 0.81
N ASN A 24 -12.46 -1.13 -0.35
CA ASN A 24 -11.24 -1.87 -0.70
C ASN A 24 -9.98 -1.16 -0.21
N LEU A 25 -10.04 0.17 -0.05
CA LEU A 25 -8.90 0.99 0.34
C LEU A 25 -8.22 0.61 1.66
N PRO A 26 -8.86 -0.06 2.65
CA PRO A 26 -8.17 -0.55 3.84
C PRO A 26 -7.17 -1.69 3.59
N PHE A 27 -7.28 -2.41 2.47
CA PHE A 27 -6.53 -3.64 2.21
C PHE A 27 -5.44 -3.44 1.16
N TYR A 28 -4.47 -4.35 1.13
CA TYR A 28 -3.29 -4.26 0.24
C TYR A 28 -3.62 -4.05 -1.24
N PHE A 29 -4.68 -4.69 -1.75
CA PHE A 29 -5.11 -4.55 -3.15
C PHE A 29 -5.75 -3.18 -3.48
N GLY A 30 -6.00 -2.35 -2.47
CA GLY A 30 -6.42 -0.96 -2.59
C GLY A 30 -5.39 0.01 -2.01
N ALA A 31 -4.11 -0.40 -1.93
CA ALA A 31 -3.07 0.41 -1.32
C ALA A 31 -2.79 1.70 -2.10
N PRO A 32 -2.57 2.84 -1.40
CA PRO A 32 -2.24 4.09 -2.05
C PRO A 32 -1.00 3.99 -2.95
N ILE A 33 -1.11 4.56 -4.13
CA ILE A 33 -0.06 4.61 -5.13
C ILE A 33 0.90 5.76 -4.79
N SER A 34 2.20 5.46 -4.71
CA SER A 34 3.27 6.43 -4.50
C SER A 34 4.54 5.95 -5.19
N ALA A 35 5.34 6.88 -5.71
CA ALA A 35 6.62 6.51 -6.33
C ALA A 35 7.60 5.90 -5.34
N LEU A 36 7.49 6.25 -4.06
CA LEU A 36 8.23 5.63 -2.97
C LEU A 36 7.36 4.57 -2.30
N THR A 37 7.45 3.34 -2.81
CA THR A 37 6.67 2.19 -2.34
C THR A 37 7.57 1.18 -1.63
N VAL A 38 7.14 0.72 -0.45
CA VAL A 38 7.86 -0.29 0.35
C VAL A 38 6.88 -1.40 0.73
N ASN A 39 7.25 -2.67 0.46
CA ASN A 39 6.45 -3.85 0.76
C ASN A 39 4.99 -3.75 0.26
N GLY A 40 4.81 -3.32 -1.00
CA GLY A 40 3.47 -3.17 -1.60
C GLY A 40 2.59 -2.15 -0.88
N ASN A 41 3.17 -1.22 -0.12
CA ASN A 41 2.47 -0.29 0.76
C ASN A 41 1.47 -0.99 1.68
N ALA A 42 1.86 -2.16 2.19
CA ALA A 42 1.04 -2.97 3.09
C ALA A 42 1.76 -3.21 4.42
N ALA A 43 0.96 -3.37 5.46
CA ALA A 43 1.34 -3.74 6.82
C ALA A 43 0.55 -4.98 7.24
N ALA A 44 1.24 -5.98 7.80
CA ALA A 44 0.62 -7.24 8.22
C ALA A 44 0.17 -7.18 9.68
N LEU A 45 -1.14 -7.35 9.91
CA LEU A 45 -1.75 -7.48 11.24
C LEU A 45 -2.23 -8.91 11.45
N ARG A 46 -1.65 -9.63 12.41
CA ARG A 46 -2.11 -10.96 12.79
C ARG A 46 -3.22 -10.85 13.84
N VAL A 47 -4.42 -11.33 13.49
CA VAL A 47 -5.59 -11.34 14.38
C VAL A 47 -6.00 -12.77 14.68
N GLY A 48 -6.22 -13.10 15.96
CA GLY A 48 -6.58 -14.45 16.40
C GLY A 48 -7.41 -14.45 17.68
N PRO A 49 -8.11 -15.54 18.01
CA PRO A 49 -8.90 -15.60 19.23
C PRO A 49 -8.00 -15.55 20.46
N SER A 50 -8.55 -15.05 21.56
CA SER A 50 -7.96 -15.15 22.89
C SER A 50 -8.43 -16.42 23.59
N PRO A 51 -7.71 -16.94 24.61
CA PRO A 51 -8.06 -18.21 25.24
C PRO A 51 -9.43 -18.24 25.93
N ALA A 52 -9.97 -17.09 26.34
CA ALA A 52 -11.24 -17.00 27.06
C ALA A 52 -12.32 -16.31 26.22
N GLU A 53 -13.51 -16.91 26.17
CA GLU A 53 -14.69 -16.31 25.54
C GLU A 53 -15.02 -14.93 26.14
N GLY A 54 -15.53 -14.02 25.32
CA GLY A 54 -15.90 -12.67 25.71
C GLY A 54 -14.71 -11.72 25.91
N THR A 55 -13.48 -12.23 25.86
CA THR A 55 -12.27 -11.39 25.91
C THR A 55 -11.92 -10.86 24.53
N PRO A 56 -11.27 -9.66 24.43
CA PRO A 56 -10.87 -9.10 23.15
C PRO A 56 -10.01 -10.06 22.35
N VAL A 57 -10.15 -10.08 21.02
CA VAL A 57 -9.26 -10.86 20.14
C VAL A 57 -7.82 -10.36 20.28
N THR A 58 -6.85 -11.21 19.96
CA THR A 58 -5.45 -10.78 19.80
C THR A 58 -5.27 -10.05 18.47
N ALA A 59 -4.49 -8.98 18.46
CA ALA A 59 -4.13 -8.22 17.26
C ALA A 59 -2.67 -7.76 17.37
N VAL A 60 -1.79 -8.32 16.54
CA VAL A 60 -0.34 -8.14 16.65
C VAL A 60 0.23 -7.79 15.29
N TRP A 61 0.86 -6.61 15.18
CA TRP A 61 1.59 -6.22 13.98
C TRP A 61 2.81 -7.11 13.76
N ALA A 62 3.14 -7.39 12.50
CA ALA A 62 4.44 -7.94 12.16
C ALA A 62 5.56 -6.94 12.54
N PRO A 63 6.80 -7.41 12.80
CA PRO A 63 7.90 -6.51 13.14
C PRO A 63 8.11 -5.41 12.10
N GLY A 64 7.97 -4.14 12.51
CA GLY A 64 8.13 -2.97 11.63
C GLY A 64 6.87 -2.54 10.87
N ASP A 65 5.75 -3.24 11.04
CA ASP A 65 4.46 -2.93 10.42
C ASP A 65 3.49 -2.18 11.36
N ASP A 66 3.95 -1.83 12.56
CA ASP A 66 3.27 -0.99 13.55
C ASP A 66 3.26 0.50 13.13
N VAL A 67 2.60 0.76 12.00
CA VAL A 67 2.51 2.07 11.34
C VAL A 67 1.10 2.68 11.41
N MET A 68 0.14 1.95 12.00
CA MET A 68 -1.24 2.36 12.20
C MET A 68 -1.71 2.01 13.61
N ARG A 69 -2.67 2.77 14.15
CA ARG A 69 -3.31 2.46 15.43
C ARG A 69 -4.36 1.37 15.23
N VAL A 70 -4.53 0.50 16.23
CA VAL A 70 -5.59 -0.52 16.24
C VAL A 70 -6.55 -0.22 17.39
N ARG A 71 -7.82 0.00 17.06
CA ARG A 71 -8.93 0.00 17.99
C ARG A 71 -9.59 -1.37 17.94
N ASN A 72 -9.52 -2.11 19.04
CA ASN A 72 -10.01 -3.48 19.10
C ASN A 72 -11.28 -3.59 19.94
N ASP A 73 -12.42 -3.57 19.25
CA ASP A 73 -13.74 -3.78 19.84
C ASP A 73 -14.24 -5.22 19.59
N ALA A 74 -13.43 -6.06 18.93
CA ALA A 74 -13.78 -7.44 18.61
C ALA A 74 -13.50 -8.38 19.79
N VAL A 75 -14.35 -9.38 19.97
CA VAL A 75 -14.24 -10.36 21.06
C VAL A 75 -14.09 -11.79 20.55
N THR A 76 -13.60 -12.66 21.41
CA THR A 76 -13.58 -14.10 21.15
C THR A 76 -14.96 -14.69 21.44
N GLY A 77 -15.57 -15.35 20.46
CA GLY A 77 -16.85 -16.04 20.59
C GLY A 77 -16.69 -17.52 20.98
N PRO A 78 -17.81 -18.22 21.25
CA PRO A 78 -17.80 -19.65 21.53
C PRO A 78 -17.15 -20.47 20.41
N PRO A 79 -16.54 -21.64 20.71
CA PRO A 79 -16.10 -22.57 19.67
C PRO A 79 -17.24 -22.94 18.71
N GLY A 80 -16.96 -23.00 17.40
CA GLY A 80 -17.93 -23.35 16.38
C GLY A 80 -18.99 -22.27 16.07
N SER A 81 -18.90 -21.09 16.68
CA SER A 81 -19.78 -19.96 16.32
C SER A 81 -19.48 -19.43 14.91
N GLU A 82 -20.37 -18.61 14.37
CA GLU A 82 -20.07 -17.87 13.14
C GLU A 82 -18.89 -16.90 13.35
N ASN A 83 -18.07 -16.73 12.32
CA ASN A 83 -17.03 -15.71 12.30
C ASN A 83 -17.59 -14.40 11.77
N LEU A 84 -17.79 -13.45 12.68
CA LEU A 84 -18.32 -12.11 12.40
C LEU A 84 -17.24 -11.04 12.51
N LEU A 85 -15.96 -11.41 12.53
CA LEU A 85 -14.85 -10.48 12.63
C LEU A 85 -14.83 -9.55 11.42
N SER A 86 -14.88 -8.26 11.70
CA SER A 86 -14.80 -7.19 10.69
C SER A 86 -13.55 -6.36 10.90
N VAL A 87 -12.92 -5.97 9.78
CA VAL A 87 -11.78 -5.07 9.74
C VAL A 87 -12.16 -3.87 8.89
N LEU A 88 -12.13 -2.69 9.50
CA LEU A 88 -12.51 -1.43 8.85
C LEU A 88 -11.40 -0.40 9.05
N ARG A 89 -11.17 0.42 8.03
CA ARG A 89 -10.44 1.68 8.17
C ARG A 89 -11.16 2.73 7.34
N TRP A 90 -11.56 3.83 7.97
CA TRP A 90 -12.22 4.91 7.23
C TRP A 90 -11.21 5.59 6.29
N PRO A 91 -11.64 6.04 5.10
CA PRO A 91 -10.79 6.83 4.22
C PRO A 91 -10.18 8.03 4.97
N GLY A 92 -8.87 8.22 4.83
CA GLY A 92 -8.13 9.28 5.53
C GLY A 92 -7.78 8.98 6.99
N SER A 93 -8.24 7.87 7.56
CA SER A 93 -7.88 7.43 8.91
C SER A 93 -6.60 6.58 8.93
N ASP A 94 -5.82 6.72 9.99
CA ASP A 94 -4.70 5.87 10.40
C ASP A 94 -5.09 4.87 11.53
N GLU A 95 -6.38 4.78 11.86
CA GLU A 95 -6.94 3.85 12.83
C GLU A 95 -7.67 2.68 12.13
N VAL A 96 -7.19 1.46 12.41
CA VAL A 96 -7.83 0.20 12.04
C VAL A 96 -8.79 -0.19 13.16
N VAL A 97 -10.06 -0.41 12.83
CA VAL A 97 -11.09 -0.85 13.77
C VAL A 97 -11.36 -2.34 13.54
N LEU A 98 -11.16 -3.14 14.58
CA LEU A 98 -11.60 -4.52 14.66
C LEU A 98 -12.92 -4.57 15.43
N SER A 99 -13.94 -5.22 14.87
CA SER A 99 -15.23 -5.39 15.53
C SER A 99 -15.85 -6.76 15.26
N GLY A 100 -16.93 -7.10 15.97
CA GLY A 100 -17.62 -8.38 15.86
C GLY A 100 -17.00 -9.48 16.73
N SER A 101 -17.08 -10.73 16.28
CA SER A 101 -16.61 -11.89 17.04
C SER A 101 -15.82 -12.88 16.20
N LEU A 102 -14.79 -13.47 16.80
CA LEU A 102 -13.97 -14.54 16.22
C LEU A 102 -14.12 -15.82 17.07
N PRO A 103 -14.51 -16.97 16.51
CA PRO A 103 -14.68 -18.21 17.27
C PRO A 103 -13.37 -18.64 17.95
N ALA A 104 -13.46 -19.15 19.18
CA ALA A 104 -12.28 -19.56 19.96
C ALA A 104 -11.43 -20.66 19.29
N ASP A 105 -12.05 -21.48 18.44
CA ASP A 105 -11.41 -22.54 17.66
C ASP A 105 -10.96 -22.09 16.26
N ALA A 106 -11.16 -20.82 15.90
CA ALA A 106 -10.70 -20.27 14.64
C ALA A 106 -9.18 -20.10 14.61
N ALA A 107 -8.56 -20.39 13.46
CA ALA A 107 -7.16 -20.08 13.25
C ALA A 107 -6.93 -18.56 13.18
N ALA A 108 -5.83 -18.08 13.77
CA ALA A 108 -5.38 -16.71 13.58
C ALA A 108 -5.04 -16.43 12.10
N ARG A 109 -5.41 -15.24 11.63
CA ARG A 109 -5.25 -14.81 10.23
C ARG A 109 -4.37 -13.58 10.14
N ASN A 110 -3.63 -13.47 9.04
CA ASN A 110 -2.90 -12.26 8.71
C ASN A 110 -3.78 -11.40 7.80
N TYR A 111 -4.01 -10.16 8.20
CA TYR A 111 -4.63 -9.13 7.39
C TYR A 111 -3.54 -8.22 6.84
N PHE A 112 -3.46 -8.10 5.52
CA PHE A 112 -2.54 -7.18 4.85
C PHE A 112 -3.29 -5.88 4.59
N LEU A 113 -3.01 -4.89 5.44
CA LEU A 113 -3.69 -3.60 5.47
C LEU A 113 -2.85 -2.57 4.75
N SER A 114 -3.47 -1.77 3.90
CA SER A 114 -2.75 -0.73 3.17
C SER A 114 -2.30 0.39 4.10
N VAL A 115 -1.11 0.90 3.80
CA VAL A 115 -0.45 2.01 4.48
C VAL A 115 -1.01 3.34 3.93
N PRO A 116 -1.56 4.24 4.77
CA PRO A 116 -2.25 5.44 4.30
C PRO A 116 -1.32 6.50 3.69
N GLN A 117 -0.08 6.60 4.18
CA GLN A 117 0.92 7.57 3.71
C GLN A 117 2.23 6.84 3.35
N PRO A 118 2.32 6.23 2.15
CA PRO A 118 3.45 5.39 1.77
C PRO A 118 4.83 6.04 1.92
N ALA A 119 5.02 7.24 1.34
CA ALA A 119 6.29 7.94 1.38
C ALA A 119 6.71 8.33 2.80
N LEU A 120 5.76 8.80 3.63
CA LEU A 120 6.02 9.11 5.04
C LEU A 120 6.48 7.86 5.78
N THR A 121 5.75 6.77 5.59
CA THR A 121 6.01 5.49 6.25
C THR A 121 7.36 4.92 5.82
N ALA A 122 7.76 5.09 4.56
CA ALA A 122 9.08 4.71 4.09
C ALA A 122 10.20 5.49 4.80
N ALA A 123 10.04 6.81 5.00
CA ALA A 123 10.97 7.62 5.78
C ALA A 123 11.03 7.20 7.25
N GLU A 124 9.88 6.93 7.88
CA GLU A 124 9.82 6.41 9.26
C GLU A 124 10.53 5.06 9.39
N ARG A 125 10.30 4.14 8.45
CA ARG A 125 10.99 2.84 8.40
C ARG A 125 12.50 3.01 8.23
N LEU A 126 12.94 3.93 7.37
CA LEU A 126 14.37 4.22 7.20
C LEU A 126 15.00 4.74 8.50
N ILE A 127 14.34 5.66 9.20
CA ILE A 127 14.80 6.14 10.52
C ILE A 127 14.95 4.99 11.50
N ARG A 128 13.94 4.10 11.61
CA ARG A 128 14.00 2.93 12.49
C ARG A 128 15.16 1.99 12.13
N LEU A 129 15.40 1.76 10.84
CA LEU A 129 16.48 0.90 10.34
C LEU A 129 17.88 1.50 10.54
N LEU A 130 18.01 2.83 10.47
CA LEU A 130 19.23 3.58 10.79
C LEU A 130 19.53 3.50 12.29
N ALA A 131 18.53 3.74 13.14
CA ALA A 131 18.65 3.63 14.59
C ALA A 131 19.07 2.22 15.03
N ALA A 132 18.49 1.18 14.43
CA ALA A 132 18.88 -0.22 14.66
C ALA A 132 20.34 -0.53 14.27
N ARG A 133 20.98 0.33 13.47
CA ARG A 133 22.40 0.25 13.07
C ARG A 133 23.29 1.26 13.80
N GLY A 134 22.78 1.93 14.83
CA GLY A 134 23.53 2.92 15.62
C GLY A 134 23.65 4.30 14.97
N VAL A 135 22.93 4.57 13.87
CA VAL A 135 22.88 5.89 13.25
C VAL A 135 21.74 6.69 13.88
N THR A 136 22.08 7.82 14.50
CA THR A 136 21.09 8.71 15.13
C THR A 136 20.55 9.70 14.12
N VAL A 137 19.22 9.84 14.05
CA VAL A 137 18.52 10.89 13.30
C VAL A 137 17.85 11.80 14.31
N GLU A 138 18.27 13.06 14.38
CA GLU A 138 17.72 14.04 15.33
C GLU A 138 16.42 14.71 14.84
N GLY A 139 16.16 14.70 13.53
CA GLY A 139 14.94 15.26 12.94
C GLY A 139 13.81 14.23 12.84
N ALA A 140 12.76 14.61 12.11
CA ALA A 140 11.55 13.80 11.91
C ALA A 140 11.47 13.22 10.50
N ALA A 141 10.63 12.20 10.34
CA ALA A 141 10.16 11.79 9.02
C ALA A 141 9.21 12.86 8.45
N LYS A 142 9.39 13.20 7.18
CA LYS A 142 8.55 14.14 6.43
C LYS A 142 8.28 13.61 5.03
N VAL A 143 7.30 14.18 4.36
CA VAL A 143 7.01 13.87 2.95
C VAL A 143 7.33 15.07 2.08
N ARG A 144 7.86 14.78 0.91
CA ARG A 144 7.92 15.72 -0.19
C ARG A 144 7.12 15.20 -1.36
N SER A 145 6.04 15.92 -1.69
CA SER A 145 5.18 15.62 -2.84
C SER A 145 5.10 16.76 -3.85
N ARG A 146 5.99 17.76 -3.76
CA ARG A 146 6.12 18.85 -4.74
C ARG A 146 7.51 18.84 -5.36
N HIS A 147 7.54 19.04 -6.68
CA HIS A 147 8.75 19.15 -7.48
C HIS A 147 9.52 20.43 -7.18
N GLU A 148 10.32 20.41 -6.12
CA GLU A 148 11.39 21.38 -5.91
C GLU A 148 12.73 20.67 -6.16
N ALA A 149 13.60 21.28 -6.96
CA ALA A 149 14.90 20.70 -7.25
C ALA A 149 15.72 20.62 -5.94
N LEU A 150 16.16 19.43 -5.58
CA LEU A 150 17.14 19.26 -4.50
C LEU A 150 18.52 19.11 -5.12
N ALA A 151 19.46 19.89 -4.58
CA ALA A 151 20.87 19.58 -4.68
C ALA A 151 21.22 18.63 -3.53
N GLY A 152 21.89 17.52 -3.86
CA GLY A 152 22.33 16.53 -2.90
C GLY A 152 23.38 15.62 -3.51
N GLU A 153 24.12 14.93 -2.64
CA GLU A 153 25.05 13.87 -3.04
C GLU A 153 24.35 12.52 -2.91
N GLU A 154 24.41 11.70 -3.97
CA GLU A 154 23.92 10.33 -3.89
C GLU A 154 24.89 9.49 -3.04
N ILE A 155 24.45 9.10 -1.85
CA ILE A 155 25.25 8.28 -0.93
C ILE A 155 24.97 6.78 -1.03
N ALA A 156 23.84 6.40 -1.63
CA ALA A 156 23.42 5.02 -1.80
C ALA A 156 22.38 4.88 -2.93
N ARG A 157 22.38 3.73 -3.60
CA ARG A 157 21.40 3.37 -4.62
C ARG A 157 21.06 1.89 -4.54
N LEU A 158 19.77 1.58 -4.58
CA LEU A 158 19.28 0.22 -4.80
C LEU A 158 18.96 0.04 -6.28
N ALA A 159 19.65 -0.90 -6.94
CA ALA A 159 19.37 -1.20 -8.34
C ALA A 159 18.04 -1.94 -8.48
N ALA A 160 17.22 -1.53 -9.46
CA ALA A 160 15.97 -2.21 -9.76
C ALA A 160 16.24 -3.60 -10.38
N PRO A 161 15.36 -4.59 -10.13
CA PRO A 161 15.39 -5.86 -10.85
C PRO A 161 15.10 -5.65 -12.35
N PRO A 162 15.37 -6.65 -13.21
CA PRO A 162 14.99 -6.59 -14.62
C PRO A 162 13.49 -6.36 -14.79
N LEU A 163 13.10 -5.49 -15.73
CA LEU A 163 11.70 -5.16 -15.99
C LEU A 163 10.80 -6.39 -16.19
N LEU A 164 11.32 -7.41 -16.86
CA LEU A 164 10.58 -8.66 -17.10
C LEU A 164 10.11 -9.32 -15.80
N GLN A 165 10.90 -9.25 -14.71
CA GLN A 165 10.49 -9.81 -13.43
C GLN A 165 9.30 -9.04 -12.85
N SER A 166 9.27 -7.71 -12.97
CA SER A 166 8.13 -6.90 -12.55
C SER A 166 6.87 -7.23 -13.36
N VAL A 167 6.99 -7.44 -14.67
CA VAL A 167 5.87 -7.82 -15.55
C VAL A 167 5.32 -9.20 -15.18
N VAL A 168 6.20 -10.16 -14.90
CA VAL A 168 5.80 -11.50 -14.42
C VAL A 168 5.07 -11.38 -13.08
N TYR A 169 5.63 -10.66 -12.11
CA TYR A 169 5.01 -10.45 -10.80
C TYR A 169 3.59 -9.86 -10.91
N VAL A 170 3.41 -8.81 -11.70
CA VAL A 170 2.08 -8.21 -11.93
C VAL A 170 1.08 -9.23 -12.49
N SER A 171 1.54 -10.09 -13.40
CA SER A 171 0.67 -11.03 -14.10
C SER A 171 0.34 -12.28 -13.27
N GLU A 172 1.32 -12.80 -12.53
CA GLU A 172 1.16 -14.02 -11.72
C GLU A 172 0.41 -13.73 -10.41
N ASP A 173 0.75 -12.64 -9.72
CA ASP A 173 0.14 -12.30 -8.43
C ASP A 173 -1.07 -11.38 -8.55
N SER A 174 -1.39 -10.90 -9.77
CA SER A 174 -2.48 -9.95 -10.02
C SER A 174 -2.37 -8.69 -9.13
N ASP A 175 -1.15 -8.18 -8.99
CA ASP A 175 -0.86 -7.07 -8.07
C ASP A 175 -1.27 -5.72 -8.68
N ASN A 176 -2.37 -5.16 -8.15
CA ASN A 176 -2.94 -3.88 -8.57
C ASN A 176 -1.96 -2.71 -8.41
N LEU A 177 -1.22 -2.65 -7.30
CA LEU A 177 -0.31 -1.53 -7.05
C LEU A 177 0.86 -1.59 -8.03
N ALA A 178 1.44 -2.77 -8.24
CA ALA A 178 2.51 -2.94 -9.21
C ALA A 178 2.05 -2.62 -10.64
N ALA A 179 0.82 -2.97 -11.02
CA ALA A 179 0.25 -2.59 -12.32
C ALA A 179 0.15 -1.06 -12.47
N GLU A 180 -0.34 -0.36 -11.45
CA GLU A 180 -0.45 1.11 -11.43
C GLU A 180 0.91 1.83 -11.46
N LEU A 181 1.93 1.24 -10.83
CA LEU A 181 3.31 1.74 -10.88
C LEU A 181 3.91 1.54 -12.28
N LEU A 182 3.72 0.37 -12.90
CA LEU A 182 4.14 0.13 -14.29
C LEU A 182 3.47 1.08 -15.28
N LEU A 183 2.17 1.36 -15.10
CA LEU A 183 1.42 2.30 -15.93
C LEU A 183 2.02 3.72 -15.88
N ARG A 184 2.41 4.20 -14.68
CA ARG A 184 3.05 5.50 -14.51
C ARG A 184 4.47 5.53 -15.08
N HIS A 185 5.20 4.42 -15.03
CA HIS A 185 6.48 4.30 -15.74
C HIS A 185 6.31 4.35 -17.26
N ILE A 186 5.28 3.72 -17.81
CA ILE A 186 4.93 3.82 -19.24
C ILE A 186 4.61 5.27 -19.61
N ALA A 187 3.81 5.97 -18.80
CA ALA A 187 3.49 7.38 -18.99
C ALA A 187 4.77 8.23 -19.14
N ARG A 188 5.71 8.06 -18.19
CA ARG A 188 7.00 8.76 -18.18
C ARG A 188 7.87 8.41 -19.39
N ALA A 189 7.91 7.15 -19.79
CA ALA A 189 8.66 6.71 -20.97
C ALA A 189 8.10 7.33 -22.27
N ALA A 190 6.80 7.61 -22.31
CA ALA A 190 6.13 8.31 -23.41
C ALA A 190 6.23 9.85 -23.32
N GLY A 191 6.91 10.40 -22.30
CA GLY A 191 7.04 11.84 -22.09
C GLY A 191 5.85 12.51 -21.38
N GLY A 192 4.92 11.72 -20.84
CA GLY A 192 3.80 12.19 -20.03
C GLY A 192 3.97 11.87 -18.54
N GLU A 193 2.93 12.16 -17.75
CA GLU A 193 2.87 11.87 -16.33
C GLU A 193 1.46 11.46 -15.90
N GLY A 194 1.38 10.73 -14.78
CA GLY A 194 0.10 10.26 -14.23
C GLY A 194 -0.49 9.04 -14.95
N ALA A 195 -1.59 8.53 -14.40
CA ALA A 195 -2.24 7.32 -14.89
C ALA A 195 -2.83 7.51 -16.29
N GLN A 196 -3.43 8.67 -16.57
CA GLN A 196 -4.09 8.94 -17.84
C GLN A 196 -3.11 8.88 -19.02
N ALA A 197 -1.95 9.55 -18.91
CA ALA A 197 -0.94 9.50 -19.98
C ALA A 197 -0.38 8.08 -20.17
N GLY A 198 -0.31 7.27 -19.10
CA GLY A 198 0.04 5.86 -19.18
C GLY A 198 -0.99 5.06 -19.98
N LEU A 199 -2.29 5.27 -19.71
CA LEU A 199 -3.37 4.62 -20.46
C LEU A 199 -3.35 5.03 -21.93
N ASP A 200 -3.13 6.31 -22.22
CA ASP A 200 -3.07 6.82 -23.59
C ASP A 200 -1.92 6.16 -24.38
N ALA A 201 -0.77 5.95 -23.74
CA ALA A 201 0.36 5.24 -24.34
C ALA A 201 0.07 3.75 -24.58
N VAL A 202 -0.59 3.07 -23.63
CA VAL A 202 -1.02 1.67 -23.80
C VAL A 202 -2.04 1.55 -24.94
N HIS A 203 -3.01 2.46 -24.99
CA HIS A 203 -4.00 2.55 -26.05
C HIS A 203 -3.37 2.78 -27.43
N ALA A 204 -2.40 3.70 -27.53
CA ALA A 204 -1.67 3.95 -28.77
C ALA A 204 -0.85 2.73 -29.23
N MET A 205 -0.31 1.94 -28.29
CA MET A 205 0.36 0.68 -28.61
C MET A 205 -0.63 -0.38 -29.13
N LEU A 206 -1.79 -0.53 -28.49
CA LEU A 206 -2.82 -1.48 -28.93
C LEU A 206 -3.41 -1.14 -30.30
N ASP A 207 -3.53 0.14 -30.66
CA ASP A 207 -4.00 0.53 -31.99
C ASP A 207 -3.05 0.06 -33.11
N GLN A 208 -1.75 -0.07 -32.80
CA GLN A 208 -0.76 -0.56 -33.76
C GLN A 208 -0.88 -2.07 -34.01
N THR A 209 -1.52 -2.83 -33.11
CA THR A 209 -1.65 -4.28 -33.24
C THR A 209 -2.84 -4.69 -34.12
N GLY A 210 -3.65 -3.74 -34.59
CA GLY A 210 -4.86 -4.02 -35.39
C GLY A 210 -5.97 -4.74 -34.63
N ILE A 211 -5.86 -4.83 -33.30
CA ILE A 211 -6.89 -5.43 -32.44
C ILE A 211 -8.02 -4.42 -32.28
N SER A 212 -9.22 -4.76 -32.72
CA SER A 212 -10.40 -3.92 -32.53
C SER A 212 -10.66 -3.71 -31.04
N ARG A 213 -10.82 -2.43 -30.64
CA ARG A 213 -11.26 -2.06 -29.29
C ARG A 213 -12.75 -2.42 -29.14
N ALA A 214 -13.06 -3.69 -28.92
CA ALA A 214 -14.42 -4.12 -28.61
C ALA A 214 -14.77 -3.76 -27.16
N PHE A 215 -14.89 -2.46 -26.87
CA PHE A 215 -15.63 -1.94 -25.74
C PHE A 215 -16.57 -0.87 -26.29
N ARG A 216 -17.81 -1.27 -26.60
CA ARG A 216 -18.87 -0.30 -26.86
C ARG A 216 -19.30 0.24 -25.49
N PRO A 217 -19.16 1.55 -25.20
CA PRO A 217 -19.77 2.10 -24.01
C PRO A 217 -21.27 1.79 -24.06
N ILE A 218 -21.83 1.32 -22.94
CA ILE A 218 -23.28 1.31 -22.75
C ILE A 218 -23.69 2.78 -22.72
N THR A 219 -24.15 3.30 -23.85
CA THR A 219 -24.82 4.60 -23.90
C THR A 219 -26.10 4.47 -23.07
N ALA A 220 -26.25 5.37 -22.10
CA ALA A 220 -27.45 5.51 -21.28
C ALA A 220 -28.71 5.78 -22.12
#